data_AF-A0A8K0C6T9-F1
#
_entry.id   AF-A0A8K0C6T9-F1
#
_cell.length_a   1.000
_cell.length_b   1.000
_cell.length_c   1.000
_cell.angle_alpha   90.00
_cell.angle_beta   90.00
_cell.angle_gamma   90.00
#
_symmetry.space_group_name_H-M   'P 1'
#
loop_
_entity.id
_entity.type
_entity.pdbx_description
1 polymer ?
#
loop_
_entity_poly.entity_id
_entity_poly.type
_entity_poly.pdbx_seq_one_letter_code
_entity_poly.pdbx_strand_id
1 'polypeptide(L)'
;MGRKQVDPVVQGRVLELLNLKSSEIKIISQVRKDNIKILRATICRIKKRKDISGNNKKKSNRKRWYVLNNRKIHSLKEMTASINPPTQKNIAKRLKCSQHTIWYHIHNTLKLPTRKKGYVHWLTGKQILKRKQMSLKLYRLLNKSKWTKIITSKKTWFYIDNCNG
;
A
#
# COMPACT_ATOMS: atom_id res chain seq x y z
N MET A 1 14.83 12.53 20.68
CA MET A 1 16.22 12.96 20.86
C MET A 1 17.15 12.03 20.08
N GLY A 2 17.65 12.47 18.92
CA GLY A 2 18.63 11.71 18.15
C GLY A 2 19.95 11.59 18.91
N ARG A 3 20.59 10.41 18.90
CA ARG A 3 21.88 10.22 19.57
C ARG A 3 22.96 10.98 18.79
N LYS A 4 23.69 11.90 19.46
CA LYS A 4 24.85 12.58 18.86
C LYS A 4 25.84 11.54 18.33
N GLN A 5 26.23 11.70 17.07
CA GLN A 5 27.25 10.84 16.45
C GLN A 5 28.60 11.10 17.14
N VAL A 6 29.41 10.05 17.26
CA VAL A 6 30.77 10.18 17.80
C VAL A 6 31.64 10.68 16.64
N ASP A 7 32.57 11.59 16.95
CA ASP A 7 33.54 12.10 15.98
C ASP A 7 34.32 10.92 15.31
N PRO A 8 34.38 10.86 13.97
CA PRO A 8 35.08 9.81 13.23
C PRO A 8 36.54 9.61 13.66
N VAL A 9 37.27 10.68 13.97
CA VAL A 9 38.69 10.62 14.35
C VAL A 9 38.86 9.87 15.68
N VAL A 10 38.03 10.25 16.65
CA VAL A 10 37.94 9.63 17.98
C VAL A 10 37.52 8.17 17.87
N GLN A 11 36.60 7.86 16.96
CA GLN A 11 36.14 6.50 16.71
C GLN A 11 37.26 5.61 16.13
N GLY A 12 38.03 6.10 15.17
CA GLY A 12 39.15 5.36 14.57
C GLY A 12 40.20 4.99 15.61
N ARG A 13 40.63 5.97 16.42
CA ARG A 13 41.65 5.77 17.45
C ARG A 13 41.24 4.76 18.52
N VAL A 14 39.99 4.81 18.97
CA VAL A 14 39.47 3.84 19.94
C VAL A 14 39.37 2.43 19.32
N LEU A 15 39.04 2.30 18.04
CA LEU A 15 38.98 1.01 17.36
C LEU A 15 40.38 0.37 17.21
N GLU A 16 41.41 1.16 16.90
CA GLU A 16 42.81 0.70 16.87
C GLU A 16 43.21 0.10 18.23
N LEU A 17 42.98 0.85 19.32
CA LEU A 17 43.35 0.41 20.67
C LEU A 17 42.53 -0.81 21.14
N LEU A 18 41.28 -0.92 20.69
CA LEU A 18 40.44 -2.11 20.92
C LEU A 18 40.94 -3.34 20.13
N ASN A 19 41.52 -3.16 18.94
CA ASN A 19 42.15 -4.26 18.18
C ASN A 19 43.41 -4.77 18.88
N LEU A 20 44.18 -3.88 19.51
CA LEU A 20 45.35 -4.20 20.33
C LEU A 20 45.00 -4.82 21.71
N LYS A 21 43.73 -5.21 21.94
CA LYS A 21 43.22 -5.82 23.19
C LYS A 21 43.53 -5.01 24.46
N SER A 22 43.66 -3.68 24.36
CA SER A 22 43.89 -2.81 25.52
C SER A 22 42.65 -2.71 26.43
N SER A 23 42.87 -2.57 27.73
CA SER A 23 41.79 -2.36 28.70
C SER A 23 41.16 -0.97 28.54
N GLU A 24 39.88 -0.81 28.92
CA GLU A 24 39.16 0.47 28.78
C GLU A 24 39.88 1.64 29.48
N ILE A 25 40.51 1.37 30.63
CA ILE A 25 41.28 2.37 31.39
C ILE A 25 42.52 2.81 30.62
N LYS A 26 43.26 1.86 30.01
CA LYS A 26 44.43 2.16 29.17
C LYS A 26 44.05 2.92 27.90
N ILE A 27 42.88 2.63 27.33
CA ILE A 27 42.34 3.37 26.18
C ILE A 27 42.08 4.83 26.55
N ILE A 28 41.45 5.07 27.70
CA ILE A 28 41.18 6.43 28.18
C ILE A 28 42.47 7.19 28.45
N SER A 29 43.47 6.58 29.09
CA SER A 29 44.74 7.26 29.37
C SER A 29 45.51 7.59 28.10
N GLN A 30 45.54 6.69 27.12
CA GLN A 30 46.26 6.91 25.86
C GLN A 30 45.60 7.99 25.00
N VAL A 31 44.28 7.96 24.89
CA VAL A 31 43.52 8.99 24.17
C VAL A 31 43.64 10.37 24.83
N ARG A 32 43.75 10.41 26.17
CA ARG A 32 43.97 11.68 26.89
C ARG A 32 45.35 12.26 26.62
N LYS A 33 46.38 11.44 26.37
CA LYS A 33 47.70 11.92 25.92
C LYS A 33 47.61 12.60 24.55
N ASP A 34 46.70 12.13 23.70
CA ASP A 34 46.41 12.72 22.40
C ASP A 34 45.51 13.99 22.51
N ASN A 35 45.35 14.56 23.72
CA ASN A 35 44.49 15.72 24.04
C ASN A 35 42.98 15.56 23.78
N ILE A 36 42.48 14.32 23.66
CA ILE A 36 41.06 14.05 23.39
C ILE A 36 40.36 13.64 24.70
N LYS A 37 39.29 14.36 25.07
CA LYS A 37 38.44 14.02 26.22
C LYS A 37 37.38 13.00 25.84
N ILE A 38 37.55 11.75 26.23
CA ILE A 38 36.55 10.68 26.03
C ILE A 38 35.96 10.19 27.36
N LEU A 39 34.64 9.98 27.38
CA LEU A 39 33.93 9.27 28.45
C LEU A 39 33.94 7.75 28.21
N ARG A 40 34.03 6.96 29.28
CA ARG A 40 33.93 5.49 29.23
C ARG A 40 32.69 4.99 28.48
N ALA A 41 31.56 5.68 28.62
CA ALA A 41 30.32 5.38 27.91
C ALA A 41 30.45 5.49 26.38
N THR A 42 31.35 6.32 25.86
CA THR A 42 31.65 6.43 24.42
C THR A 42 32.42 5.22 23.92
N ILE A 43 33.40 4.73 24.68
CA ILE A 43 34.16 3.51 24.36
C ILE A 43 33.23 2.28 24.35
N CYS A 44 32.38 2.14 25.37
CA CYS A 44 31.39 1.07 25.45
C CYS A 44 30.43 1.09 24.23
N ARG A 45 30.02 2.28 23.77
CA ARG A 45 29.21 2.44 22.56
C ARG A 45 29.95 2.01 21.29
N ILE A 46 31.22 2.38 21.15
CA ILE A 46 32.05 2.00 19.99
C ILE A 46 32.26 0.48 19.96
N LYS A 47 32.60 -0.12 21.11
CA LYS A 47 32.75 -1.57 21.27
C LYS A 47 31.47 -2.32 20.84
N LYS A 48 30.31 -1.92 21.37
CA LYS A 48 29.02 -2.51 20.97
C LYS A 48 28.74 -2.37 19.48
N ARG A 49 29.11 -1.25 18.84
CA ARG A 49 28.92 -1.06 17.40
C ARG A 49 29.85 -1.94 16.55
N LYS A 50 31.09 -2.15 16.99
CA LYS A 50 32.05 -3.09 16.36
C LYS A 50 31.51 -4.52 16.39
N ASP A 51 30.99 -4.96 17.53
CA ASP A 51 30.39 -6.29 17.67
C ASP A 51 29.12 -6.45 16.82
N ILE A 52 28.36 -5.37 16.62
CA ILE A 52 27.15 -5.35 15.80
C ILE A 52 27.47 -5.29 14.28
N SER A 53 28.59 -4.68 13.87
CA SER A 53 28.91 -4.51 12.43
C SER A 53 29.23 -5.83 11.72
N GLY A 54 29.56 -6.90 12.44
CA GLY A 54 29.65 -8.26 11.90
C GLY A 54 28.29 -8.85 11.49
N ASN A 55 27.19 -8.28 11.98
CA ASN A 55 25.82 -8.68 11.68
C ASN A 55 25.04 -7.48 11.11
N ASN A 56 25.49 -6.96 9.97
CA ASN A 56 24.80 -5.90 9.23
C ASN A 56 23.51 -6.41 8.55
N LYS A 57 22.54 -6.89 9.32
CA LYS A 57 21.13 -6.72 8.95
C LYS A 57 20.69 -5.39 9.55
N LYS A 58 20.76 -4.32 8.73
CA LYS A 58 20.03 -3.08 9.02
C LYS A 58 18.65 -3.51 9.53
N LYS A 59 18.31 -3.21 10.79
CA LYS A 59 16.97 -3.48 11.31
C LYS A 59 16.03 -2.71 10.40
N SER A 60 15.39 -3.44 9.47
CA SER A 60 14.31 -2.91 8.65
C SER A 60 13.36 -2.27 9.64
N ASN A 61 13.22 -0.94 9.58
CA ASN A 61 12.14 -0.25 10.25
C ASN A 61 10.88 -1.03 9.85
N ARG A 62 10.28 -1.76 10.81
CA ARG A 62 9.07 -2.52 10.57
C ARG A 62 8.02 -1.49 10.22
N LYS A 63 7.92 -1.14 8.93
CA LYS A 63 6.82 -0.32 8.40
C LYS A 63 5.56 -0.98 8.93
N ARG A 64 4.67 -0.22 9.55
CA ARG A 64 3.43 -0.75 10.12
C ARG A 64 2.63 -1.33 8.95
N TRP A 65 2.70 -2.64 8.76
CA TRP A 65 2.05 -3.29 7.63
C TRP A 65 0.54 -3.15 7.86
N TYR A 66 -0.20 -2.73 6.84
CA TYR A 66 -1.66 -2.67 6.84
C TYR A 66 -2.25 -4.10 6.78
N VAL A 67 -1.83 -5.00 7.68
CA VAL A 67 -2.08 -6.45 7.56
C VAL A 67 -3.53 -6.74 7.90
N LEU A 68 -4.35 -6.93 6.87
CA LEU A 68 -5.54 -7.76 7.00
C LEU A 68 -5.10 -9.20 7.33
N ASN A 69 -5.72 -9.81 8.33
CA ASN A 69 -5.52 -11.23 8.64
C ASN A 69 -5.81 -12.09 7.40
N ASN A 70 -5.07 -13.17 7.18
CA ASN A 70 -5.23 -14.10 6.06
C ASN A 70 -6.69 -14.54 5.86
N ARG A 71 -7.46 -14.75 6.94
CA ARG A 71 -8.90 -15.04 6.86
C ARG A 71 -9.70 -13.94 6.17
N LYS A 72 -9.40 -12.68 6.50
CA LYS A 72 -10.05 -11.52 5.88
C LYS A 72 -9.58 -11.31 4.44
N ILE A 73 -8.34 -11.67 4.12
CA ILE A 73 -7.83 -11.67 2.73
C ILE A 73 -8.57 -12.73 1.90
N HIS A 74 -8.81 -13.92 2.47
CA HIS A 74 -9.62 -14.96 1.82
C HIS A 74 -11.04 -14.47 1.55
N SER A 75 -11.71 -13.91 2.58
CA SER A 75 -13.05 -13.36 2.45
C SER A 75 -13.10 -12.19 1.44
N LEU A 76 -12.07 -11.34 1.40
CA LEU A 76 -11.92 -10.30 0.38
C LEU A 76 -11.89 -10.92 -1.03
N LYS A 77 -11.09 -11.97 -1.23
CA LYS A 77 -10.96 -12.68 -2.51
C LYS A 77 -12.32 -13.22 -2.98
N GLU A 78 -13.08 -13.86 -2.09
CA GLU A 78 -14.42 -14.36 -2.39
C GLU A 78 -15.39 -13.23 -2.77
N MET A 79 -15.41 -12.13 -2.01
CA MET A 79 -16.29 -11.00 -2.33
C MET A 79 -15.96 -10.37 -3.68
N THR A 80 -14.66 -10.29 -4.03
CA THR A 80 -14.21 -9.74 -5.32
C THR A 80 -14.42 -10.68 -6.51
N ALA A 81 -14.56 -11.99 -6.28
CA ALA A 81 -14.77 -12.98 -7.33
C ALA A 81 -16.24 -13.12 -7.76
N SER A 82 -17.17 -12.50 -7.03
CA SER A 82 -18.59 -12.55 -7.38
C SER A 82 -18.91 -11.78 -8.67
N ILE A 83 -19.94 -12.19 -9.41
CA ILE A 83 -20.36 -11.58 -10.69
C ILE A 83 -20.65 -10.07 -10.55
N ASN A 84 -21.14 -9.65 -9.39
CA ASN A 84 -21.38 -8.26 -9.04
C ASN A 84 -20.73 -7.95 -7.69
N PRO A 85 -19.42 -7.65 -7.68
CA PRO A 85 -18.71 -7.44 -6.44
C PRO A 85 -19.22 -6.18 -5.73
N PRO A 86 -19.37 -6.20 -4.39
CA PRO A 86 -19.72 -5.02 -3.63
C PRO A 86 -18.64 -3.94 -3.76
N THR A 87 -19.03 -2.68 -3.55
CA THR A 87 -18.07 -1.55 -3.59
C THR A 87 -16.99 -1.71 -2.52
N GLN A 88 -15.79 -1.19 -2.78
CA GLN A 88 -14.67 -1.24 -1.82
C GLN A 88 -15.06 -0.65 -0.45
N LYS A 89 -15.91 0.40 -0.43
CA LYS A 89 -16.47 0.99 0.79
C LYS A 89 -17.36 0.01 1.57
N ASN A 90 -18.19 -0.76 0.87
CA ASN A 90 -19.06 -1.76 1.50
C ASN A 90 -18.24 -2.95 2.02
N ILE A 91 -17.24 -3.40 1.26
CA ILE A 91 -16.30 -4.44 1.70
C ILE A 91 -15.54 -3.97 2.96
N ALA A 92 -15.05 -2.73 2.96
CA ALA A 92 -14.33 -2.15 4.09
C ALA A 92 -15.19 -2.13 5.37
N LYS A 93 -16.48 -1.74 5.24
CA LYS A 93 -17.45 -1.82 6.33
C LYS A 93 -17.63 -3.26 6.86
N ARG A 94 -17.81 -4.23 5.96
CA ARG A 94 -17.97 -5.66 6.33
C ARG A 94 -16.74 -6.23 7.03
N LEU A 95 -15.54 -5.91 6.54
CA LEU A 95 -14.27 -6.40 7.07
C LEU A 95 -13.71 -5.57 8.24
N LYS A 96 -14.45 -4.52 8.67
CA LYS A 96 -14.09 -3.57 9.73
C LYS A 96 -12.67 -3.02 9.55
N CYS A 97 -12.40 -2.46 8.38
CA CYS A 97 -11.11 -1.87 8.05
C CYS A 97 -11.29 -0.62 7.17
N SER A 98 -10.20 0.10 6.91
CA SER A 98 -10.27 1.29 6.06
C SER A 98 -10.44 0.91 4.59
N GLN A 99 -11.11 1.78 3.81
CA GLN A 99 -11.21 1.59 2.36
C GLN A 99 -9.83 1.54 1.69
N HIS A 100 -8.86 2.32 2.19
CA HIS A 100 -7.50 2.31 1.67
C HIS A 100 -6.80 0.95 1.85
N THR A 101 -7.04 0.29 2.99
CA THR A 101 -6.52 -1.07 3.25
C THR A 101 -7.10 -2.07 2.25
N ILE A 102 -8.40 -2.00 1.96
CA ILE A 102 -9.03 -2.85 0.92
C ILE A 102 -8.43 -2.58 -0.45
N TRP A 103 -8.32 -1.32 -0.84
CA TRP A 103 -7.70 -0.92 -2.11
C TRP A 103 -6.28 -1.49 -2.23
N TYR A 104 -5.45 -1.32 -1.18
CA TYR A 104 -4.09 -1.85 -1.15
C TYR A 104 -4.05 -3.36 -1.38
N HIS A 105 -4.89 -4.14 -0.67
CA HIS A 105 -4.87 -5.59 -0.82
C HIS A 105 -5.44 -6.07 -2.15
N ILE A 106 -6.44 -5.39 -2.72
CA ILE A 106 -6.95 -5.71 -4.07
C ILE A 106 -5.83 -5.56 -5.11
N HIS A 107 -5.06 -4.47 -5.05
CA HIS A 107 -4.02 -4.18 -6.04
C HIS A 107 -2.70 -4.90 -5.79
N ASN A 108 -2.23 -4.98 -4.54
CA ASN A 108 -0.90 -5.50 -4.23
C ASN A 108 -0.91 -6.99 -3.86
N THR A 109 -1.94 -7.46 -3.15
CA THR A 109 -2.02 -8.86 -2.70
C THR A 109 -2.75 -9.73 -3.72
N LEU A 110 -3.94 -9.30 -4.16
CA LEU A 110 -4.77 -10.06 -5.10
C LEU A 110 -4.43 -9.77 -6.57
N LYS A 111 -3.65 -8.71 -6.85
CA LYS A 111 -3.25 -8.26 -8.19
C LYS A 111 -4.43 -8.10 -9.15
N LEU A 112 -5.58 -7.65 -8.63
CA LEU A 112 -6.78 -7.48 -9.42
C LEU A 112 -6.85 -6.08 -10.05
N PRO A 113 -7.23 -5.97 -11.33
CA PRO A 113 -7.46 -4.68 -11.94
C PRO A 113 -8.78 -4.08 -11.44
N THR A 114 -8.77 -2.79 -11.08
CA THR A 114 -9.99 -2.06 -10.79
C THR A 114 -10.55 -1.48 -12.09
N ARG A 115 -11.73 -1.95 -12.52
CA ARG A 115 -12.42 -1.40 -13.69
C ARG A 115 -13.45 -0.37 -13.26
N LYS A 116 -13.35 0.85 -13.78
CA LYS A 116 -14.41 1.86 -13.63
C LYS A 116 -15.47 1.59 -14.68
N LYS A 117 -16.72 1.42 -14.25
CA LYS A 117 -17.85 1.40 -15.17
C LYS A 117 -18.08 2.81 -15.70
N GLY A 118 -17.95 3.00 -17.01
CA GLY A 118 -18.33 4.24 -17.66
C GLY A 118 -19.84 4.47 -17.52
N TYR A 119 -20.22 5.65 -17.03
CA TYR A 119 -21.60 6.10 -17.06
C TYR A 119 -21.79 6.96 -18.31
N VAL A 120 -22.86 6.71 -19.07
CA VAL A 120 -23.15 7.45 -20.31
C VAL A 120 -23.56 8.90 -19.99
N HIS A 121 -24.30 9.10 -18.91
CA HIS A 121 -24.75 10.42 -18.45
C HIS A 121 -25.03 10.39 -16.95
N TRP A 122 -24.91 11.54 -16.29
CA TRP A 122 -25.39 11.74 -14.94
C TRP A 122 -26.91 11.88 -14.95
N LEU A 123 -27.60 11.13 -14.07
CA LEU A 123 -29.05 11.18 -13.97
C LEU A 123 -29.49 12.08 -12.82
N THR A 124 -30.48 12.92 -13.09
CA THR A 124 -31.20 13.63 -12.03
C THR A 124 -32.17 12.68 -11.32
N GLY A 125 -32.54 13.00 -10.07
CA GLY A 125 -33.52 12.21 -9.30
C GLY A 125 -34.83 11.99 -10.06
N LYS A 126 -35.32 13.03 -10.74
CA LYS A 126 -36.53 12.97 -11.59
C LYS A 126 -36.37 11.97 -12.75
N GLN A 127 -35.22 11.95 -13.40
CA GLN A 127 -34.94 10.99 -14.50
C GLN A 127 -34.83 9.56 -13.99
N ILE A 128 -34.24 9.33 -12.82
CA ILE A 128 -34.18 8.01 -12.17
C ILE A 128 -35.59 7.48 -11.93
N LEU A 129 -36.46 8.29 -11.34
CA LEU A 129 -37.86 7.93 -11.07
C LEU A 129 -38.62 7.64 -12.37
N LYS A 130 -38.49 8.52 -13.38
CA LYS A 130 -39.11 8.32 -14.70
C LYS A 130 -38.65 7.00 -15.32
N ARG A 131 -37.35 6.69 -15.30
CA ARG A 131 -36.81 5.43 -15.80
C ARG A 131 -37.36 4.22 -15.07
N LYS A 132 -37.43 4.26 -13.74
CA LYS A 132 -38.00 3.17 -12.92
C LYS A 132 -39.48 2.92 -13.24
N GLN A 133 -40.25 3.99 -13.44
CA GLN A 133 -41.67 3.87 -13.82
C GLN A 133 -41.83 3.32 -15.24
N MET A 134 -41.06 3.85 -16.21
CA MET A 134 -41.14 3.41 -17.60
C MET A 134 -40.62 1.98 -17.78
N SER A 135 -39.59 1.56 -17.05
CA SER A 135 -39.07 0.19 -17.13
C SER A 135 -40.11 -0.84 -16.72
N LEU A 136 -40.93 -0.55 -15.70
CA LEU A 136 -42.02 -1.45 -15.30
C LEU A 136 -43.12 -1.52 -16.36
N LYS A 137 -43.49 -0.36 -16.95
CA LYS A 137 -44.48 -0.32 -18.05
C LYS A 137 -43.98 -1.11 -19.26
N LEU A 138 -42.73 -0.90 -19.66
CA LEU A 138 -42.10 -1.62 -20.76
C LEU A 138 -42.05 -3.12 -20.48
N TYR A 139 -41.65 -3.55 -19.27
CA TYR A 139 -41.63 -4.97 -18.90
C TYR A 139 -43.01 -5.63 -19.06
N ARG A 140 -44.08 -4.96 -18.61
CA ARG A 140 -45.46 -5.46 -18.79
C ARG A 140 -45.86 -5.55 -20.26
N LEU A 141 -45.43 -4.58 -21.08
CA LEU A 141 -45.70 -4.54 -22.52
C LEU A 141 -44.96 -5.67 -23.27
N LEU A 142 -43.73 -5.98 -22.86
CA LEU A 142 -42.88 -7.03 -23.46
C LEU A 142 -43.28 -8.46 -23.04
N ASN A 143 -44.09 -8.61 -21.99
CA ASN A 143 -44.49 -9.91 -21.45
C ASN A 143 -45.33 -10.73 -22.45
N LYS A 144 -45.37 -12.06 -22.27
CA LYS A 144 -46.10 -13.03 -23.10
C LYS A 144 -45.69 -12.98 -24.58
N SER A 145 -44.39 -13.10 -24.84
CA SER A 145 -43.77 -13.11 -26.18
C SER A 145 -44.08 -11.90 -27.09
N LYS A 146 -44.71 -10.84 -26.58
CA LYS A 146 -45.03 -9.62 -27.34
C LYS A 146 -43.80 -8.87 -27.85
N TRP A 147 -42.64 -9.10 -27.22
CA TRP A 147 -41.36 -8.57 -27.68
C TRP A 147 -41.01 -8.97 -29.12
N THR A 148 -41.51 -10.11 -29.61
CA THR A 148 -41.29 -10.59 -30.99
C THR A 148 -41.87 -9.65 -32.05
N LYS A 149 -42.87 -8.85 -31.69
CA LYS A 149 -43.54 -7.89 -32.60
C LYS A 149 -42.86 -6.52 -32.62
N ILE A 150 -41.81 -6.31 -31.82
CA ILE A 150 -41.18 -5.00 -31.66
C ILE A 150 -39.91 -4.94 -32.50
N ILE A 151 -39.89 -4.00 -33.43
CA ILE A 151 -38.73 -3.66 -34.22
C ILE A 151 -38.10 -2.40 -33.62
N THR A 152 -36.79 -2.45 -33.34
CA THR A 152 -36.04 -1.28 -32.87
C THR A 152 -35.00 -0.88 -33.92
N SER A 153 -34.89 0.41 -34.20
CA SER A 153 -33.88 0.96 -35.10
C SER A 153 -33.04 1.99 -34.34
N LYS A 154 -31.72 1.94 -34.54
CA LYS A 154 -30.78 2.90 -33.96
C LYS A 154 -29.77 3.31 -35.03
N LYS A 155 -29.68 4.61 -35.28
CA LYS A 155 -28.61 5.18 -36.11
C LYS A 155 -27.34 5.28 -35.27
N THR A 156 -26.22 4.83 -35.82
CA THR A 156 -24.90 4.93 -35.21
C THR A 156 -23.92 5.40 -36.27
N TRP A 157 -23.02 6.32 -35.90
CA TRP A 157 -21.93 6.74 -36.77
C TRP A 157 -20.95 5.58 -36.99
N PHE A 158 -20.45 5.44 -38.21
CA PHE A 158 -19.29 4.61 -38.51
C PHE A 158 -18.19 5.53 -39.02
N TYR A 159 -16.96 5.30 -38.58
CA TYR A 159 -15.79 6.03 -39.05
C TYR A 159 -15.16 5.27 -40.21
N ILE A 160 -14.72 5.99 -41.24
CA ILE A 160 -13.96 5.43 -42.36
C ILE A 160 -12.50 5.76 -42.07
N ASP A 161 -11.67 4.74 -41.78
CA ASP A 161 -10.26 4.92 -41.38
C ASP A 161 -9.32 5.24 -42.56
N ASN A 162 -9.72 4.93 -43.80
CA ASN A 162 -8.89 5.17 -44.99
C ASN A 162 -9.40 6.40 -45.76
N CYS A 163 -8.89 7.57 -45.38
CA CYS A 163 -8.86 8.74 -46.25
C CYS A 163 -7.39 9.02 -46.60
N ASN A 164 -6.82 8.24 -47.53
CA ASN A 164 -5.57 8.63 -48.20
C ASN A 164 -5.89 9.84 -49.09
N GLY A 165 -5.53 11.03 -48.61
CA GLY A 165 -5.37 12.24 -49.41
C GLY A 165 -3.90 12.56 -49.55
#